data_AF-A0A2P4SM92-F1
#
_entry.id   AF-A0A2P4SM92-F1
#
_cell.length_a   1.000
_cell.length_b   1.000
_cell.length_c   1.000
_cell.angle_alpha   90.00
_cell.angle_beta   90.00
_cell.angle_gamma   90.00
#
_symmetry.space_group_name_H-M   'P 1'
#
loop_
_entity.id
_entity.type
_entity.pdbx_description
1 polymer ?
#
loop_
_entity_poly.entity_id
_entity_poly.type
_entity_poly.pdbx_seq_one_letter_code
_entity_poly.pdbx_strand_id
1 'polypeptide(L)'
;MVQHFKVTIFGDRRPVYDGKRSLYTANPLPVATTGVDLDVTLPGEGGKDRPFKVSIKFVSRVSWHLLHEVLTGRTLPEPLELDKPISTNPVHAVDVVLRHLPSMKYTPVGRSFFSAPEGYDHPLGGGREVWFGFHQSVRPAMWKMMLNIDVSATAFYKAQPVIQFMCEVLDIHNIDEQPRPLTDSHRVKFTKEIKGLKVEVTHCGTMRRKYRVCNVTRRPASHQTFPLQLENGQTVERTVAQYFREKYNLQLKYPHLPCLQVGQEQKHTYLPLEVCNIVAGQRCIKKLTDNQTSTMIKATARSAPDRQEEISRLVRSANYDADPFVQEFQFKVRDEMAHVTGRVLPAPMLQYGGRNRTVATPSHGVWDMRGKQFHTGVEIKMWAIACFATQRQCREEILKGFTDQLRKISKDAGMPIQGQPCFCKYAQGADSVEPMFRHLKNTYSGLQLIIVILPGKTPVYAEVKRVGDTLLGMATQCVQVKNVIKTSPQTLSNLCLKINVKLGGINNILVPHQ
;
A
#
# COMPACT_ATOMS: atom_id res chain seq x y z
N MET A 1 -23.67 11.94 22.21
CA MET A 1 -23.05 12.81 23.24
C MET A 1 -23.42 14.28 23.05
N VAL A 2 -22.92 14.97 22.01
CA VAL A 2 -23.14 16.42 21.84
C VAL A 2 -24.63 16.80 21.81
N GLN A 3 -25.45 16.07 21.04
CA GLN A 3 -26.90 16.27 21.02
C GLN A 3 -27.58 15.97 22.36
N HIS A 4 -27.13 14.93 23.06
CA HIS A 4 -27.74 14.49 24.32
C HIS A 4 -27.49 15.49 25.45
N PHE A 5 -26.28 16.05 25.53
CA PHE A 5 -25.89 17.06 26.52
C PHE A 5 -25.93 18.48 25.93
N LYS A 6 -26.81 18.73 24.96
CA LYS A 6 -26.93 20.03 24.29
C LYS A 6 -27.28 21.11 25.31
N VAL A 7 -28.34 20.92 26.09
CA VAL A 7 -28.84 21.95 27.01
C VAL A 7 -27.86 22.23 28.15
N THR A 8 -27.21 21.19 28.68
CA THR A 8 -26.40 21.30 29.89
C THR A 8 -24.95 21.75 29.64
N ILE A 9 -24.36 21.38 28.49
CA ILE A 9 -22.93 21.59 28.24
C ILE A 9 -22.69 22.31 26.93
N PHE A 10 -23.19 21.78 25.81
CA PHE A 10 -22.73 22.23 24.51
C PHE A 10 -23.44 23.51 24.03
N GLY A 11 -24.67 23.77 24.50
CA GLY A 11 -25.53 24.84 23.99
C GLY A 11 -25.70 24.71 22.47
N ASP A 12 -25.58 25.84 21.76
CA ASP A 12 -25.56 25.85 20.29
C ASP A 12 -24.17 25.67 19.68
N ARG A 13 -23.13 25.45 20.52
CA ARG A 13 -21.75 25.28 20.04
C ARG A 13 -21.59 23.98 19.28
N ARG A 14 -20.72 23.99 18.29
CA ARG A 14 -20.38 22.81 17.47
C ARG A 14 -18.93 22.37 17.76
N PRO A 15 -18.71 21.55 18.81
CA PRO A 15 -17.37 21.09 19.12
C PRO A 15 -16.81 20.20 17.99
N VAL A 16 -15.52 20.31 17.74
CA VAL A 16 -14.78 19.41 16.84
C VAL A 16 -13.88 18.48 17.65
N TYR A 17 -13.68 17.27 17.15
CA TYR A 17 -13.01 16.19 17.87
C TYR A 17 -12.04 15.43 16.97
N ASP A 18 -10.87 15.10 17.50
CA ASP A 18 -9.79 14.40 16.79
C ASP A 18 -9.98 12.87 16.73
N GLY A 19 -11.04 12.34 17.32
CA GLY A 19 -11.31 10.90 17.41
C GLY A 19 -10.58 10.20 18.56
N LYS A 20 -9.81 10.93 19.38
CA LYS A 20 -8.97 10.38 20.46
C LYS A 20 -9.17 11.05 21.81
N ARG A 21 -8.68 12.28 21.98
CA ARG A 21 -8.59 12.96 23.28
C ARG A 21 -8.77 14.47 23.21
N SER A 22 -8.72 15.07 22.01
CA SER A 22 -8.71 16.53 21.85
C SER A 22 -10.05 16.99 21.29
N LEU A 23 -10.73 17.82 22.06
CA LEU A 23 -11.99 18.47 21.68
C LEU A 23 -11.80 19.99 21.73
N TYR A 24 -12.20 20.67 20.67
CA TYR A 24 -12.08 22.13 20.54
C TYR A 24 -13.45 22.75 20.37
N THR A 25 -13.64 23.94 20.94
CA THR A 25 -14.82 24.79 20.75
C THR A 25 -14.38 26.21 20.43
N ALA A 26 -15.15 26.91 19.59
CA ALA A 26 -14.87 28.33 19.29
C ALA A 26 -15.08 29.22 20.53
N ASN A 27 -16.07 28.88 21.36
CA ASN A 27 -16.40 29.57 22.61
C ASN A 27 -16.22 28.64 23.82
N PRO A 28 -15.88 29.16 25.02
CA PRO A 28 -15.74 28.35 26.23
C PRO A 28 -17.02 27.56 26.53
N LEU A 29 -16.84 26.31 26.97
CA LEU A 29 -17.94 25.49 27.52
C LEU A 29 -18.22 25.91 28.98
N PRO A 30 -19.46 25.82 29.46
CA PRO A 30 -19.84 26.10 30.85
C PRO A 30 -19.44 24.93 31.77
N VAL A 31 -18.17 24.53 31.74
CA VAL A 31 -17.62 23.44 32.56
C VAL A 31 -16.61 24.02 33.53
N ALA A 32 -16.68 23.60 34.80
CA ALA A 32 -15.72 23.97 35.82
C ALA A 32 -14.28 23.53 35.44
N THR A 33 -13.27 24.17 36.03
CA THR A 33 -11.85 23.83 35.80
C THR A 33 -11.51 22.38 36.16
N THR A 34 -12.22 21.79 37.13
CA THR A 34 -12.09 20.37 37.52
C THR A 34 -12.63 19.39 36.47
N GLY A 35 -13.44 19.88 35.52
CA GLY A 35 -14.09 19.10 34.47
C GLY A 35 -15.46 18.58 34.83
N VAL A 36 -16.02 17.79 33.92
CA VAL A 36 -17.32 17.10 34.06
C VAL A 36 -17.21 15.66 33.55
N ASP A 37 -17.82 14.73 34.27
CA ASP A 37 -17.99 13.34 33.84
C ASP A 37 -19.38 13.15 33.23
N LEU A 38 -19.44 12.47 32.09
CA LEU A 38 -20.65 12.22 31.33
C LEU A 38 -20.82 10.73 31.10
N ASP A 39 -22.01 10.22 31.43
CA ASP A 39 -22.41 8.87 31.07
C ASP A 39 -23.03 8.91 29.67
N VAL A 40 -22.36 8.29 28.71
CA VAL A 40 -22.76 8.23 27.30
C VAL A 40 -23.06 6.79 26.95
N THR A 41 -24.31 6.51 26.64
CA THR A 41 -24.71 5.21 26.10
C THR A 41 -24.72 5.26 24.58
N LEU A 42 -23.94 4.38 23.96
CA LEU A 42 -24.00 4.16 22.52
C LEU A 42 -24.75 2.86 22.22
N PRO A 43 -25.56 2.81 21.15
CA PRO A 43 -26.12 1.53 20.70
C PRO A 43 -24.95 0.58 20.37
N GLY A 44 -24.96 -0.60 20.97
CA GLY A 44 -23.99 -1.64 20.68
C GLY A 44 -24.46 -2.58 19.59
N GLU A 45 -23.50 -3.32 19.03
CA GLU A 45 -23.80 -4.34 18.04
C GLU A 45 -24.57 -5.50 18.70
N GLY A 46 -25.75 -5.79 18.18
CA GLY A 46 -26.60 -6.87 18.70
C GLY A 46 -27.64 -6.44 19.75
N GLY A 47 -28.05 -5.18 19.76
CA GLY A 47 -29.13 -4.68 20.61
C GLY A 47 -28.77 -4.50 22.09
N LYS A 48 -27.49 -4.63 22.45
CA LYS A 48 -26.99 -4.31 23.79
C LYS A 48 -26.38 -2.93 23.82
N ASP A 49 -26.84 -2.09 24.72
CA ASP A 49 -26.27 -0.78 24.96
C ASP A 49 -24.83 -0.87 25.48
N ARG A 50 -23.98 0.04 25.01
CA ARG A 50 -22.59 0.20 25.45
C ARG A 50 -22.48 1.49 26.26
N PRO A 51 -22.44 1.39 27.59
CA PRO A 51 -22.18 2.54 28.44
C PRO A 51 -20.70 2.95 28.33
N PHE A 52 -20.46 4.26 28.27
CA PHE A 52 -19.15 4.87 28.33
C PHE A 52 -19.18 5.99 29.37
N LYS A 53 -18.10 6.11 30.15
CA LYS A 53 -17.88 7.28 31.01
C LYS A 53 -16.87 8.20 30.33
N VAL A 54 -17.27 9.44 30.05
CA VAL A 54 -16.48 10.43 29.30
C VAL A 54 -16.20 11.64 30.18
N SER A 55 -14.93 11.90 30.47
CA SER A 55 -14.51 13.09 31.21
C SER A 55 -14.08 14.22 30.27
N ILE A 56 -14.66 15.40 30.43
CA ILE A 56 -14.28 16.62 29.69
C ILE A 56 -13.60 17.58 30.67
N LYS A 57 -12.34 17.92 30.40
CA LYS A 57 -11.53 18.85 31.21
C LYS A 57 -10.95 19.94 30.33
N PHE A 58 -11.02 21.18 30.79
CA PHE A 58 -10.35 22.28 30.12
C PHE A 58 -8.82 22.11 30.26
N VAL A 59 -8.10 22.26 29.14
CA VAL A 59 -6.63 22.09 29.12
C VAL A 59 -5.93 23.42 28.84
N SER A 60 -6.28 24.11 27.75
CA SER A 60 -5.63 25.36 27.36
C SER A 60 -6.47 26.16 26.36
N ARG A 61 -6.13 27.44 26.18
CA ARG A 61 -6.61 28.26 25.07
C ARG A 61 -5.61 28.18 23.91
N VAL A 62 -6.10 27.92 22.70
CA VAL A 62 -5.31 27.99 21.47
C VAL A 62 -5.44 29.38 20.88
N SER A 63 -4.33 30.09 20.65
CA SER A 63 -4.32 31.46 20.14
C SER A 63 -4.13 31.50 18.63
N TRP A 64 -5.17 31.93 17.90
CA TRP A 64 -5.07 32.21 16.46
C TRP A 64 -4.21 33.44 16.16
N HIS A 65 -4.18 34.40 17.08
CA HIS A 65 -3.34 35.59 16.96
C HIS A 65 -1.85 35.21 16.94
N LEU A 66 -1.42 34.35 17.86
CA LEU A 66 -0.05 33.85 17.91
C LEU A 66 0.33 33.12 16.62
N LEU A 67 -0.56 32.28 16.10
CA LEU A 67 -0.36 31.60 14.82
C LEU A 67 -0.15 32.62 13.68
N HIS A 68 -0.95 33.68 13.64
CA HIS A 68 -0.84 34.72 12.62
C HIS A 68 0.49 35.50 12.72
N GLU A 69 0.95 35.84 13.93
CA GLU A 69 2.24 36.49 14.13
C GLU A 69 3.40 35.65 13.60
N VAL A 70 3.38 34.33 13.86
CA VAL A 70 4.38 33.39 13.34
C VAL A 70 4.38 33.33 11.82
N LEU A 71 3.19 33.22 11.20
CA LEU A 71 3.07 33.12 9.74
C LEU A 71 3.50 34.41 9.01
N THR A 72 3.41 35.56 9.69
CA THR A 72 3.82 36.87 9.16
C THR A 72 5.26 37.24 9.51
N GLY A 73 6.01 36.34 10.16
CA GLY A 73 7.42 36.54 10.49
C GLY A 73 7.67 37.58 11.58
N ARG A 74 6.66 37.89 12.40
CA ARG A 74 6.83 38.74 13.58
C ARG A 74 7.47 37.90 14.70
N THR A 75 8.44 38.48 15.41
CA THR A 75 9.21 37.81 16.46
C THR A 75 8.30 37.25 17.56
N LEU A 76 8.43 35.96 17.84
CA LEU A 76 7.91 35.33 19.05
C LEU A 76 8.79 35.72 20.26
N PRO A 77 8.22 36.08 21.42
CA PRO A 77 8.99 36.28 22.64
C PRO A 77 9.59 35.00 23.24
N GLU A 78 9.04 33.82 22.92
CA GLU A 78 9.40 32.56 23.60
C GLU A 78 9.76 31.42 22.62
N PRO A 79 10.76 30.58 22.96
CA PRO A 79 11.09 29.38 22.21
C PRO A 79 9.96 28.33 22.23
N LEU A 80 9.92 27.48 21.20
CA LEU A 80 8.98 26.35 21.10
C LEU A 80 9.18 25.37 22.26
N GLU A 81 8.27 25.38 23.24
CA GLU A 81 8.23 24.38 24.31
C GLU A 81 7.77 23.01 23.76
N LEU A 82 8.72 22.06 23.66
CA LEU A 82 8.42 20.69 23.24
C LEU A 82 7.57 19.89 24.24
N ASP A 83 7.46 20.36 25.49
CA ASP A 83 6.68 19.71 26.55
C ASP A 83 5.17 19.99 26.46
N LYS A 84 4.75 20.97 25.65
CA LYS A 84 3.32 21.28 25.48
C LYS A 84 2.60 20.14 24.72
N PRO A 85 1.41 19.72 25.16
CA PRO A 85 0.60 18.75 24.43
C PRO A 85 0.35 19.20 22.99
N ILE A 86 0.35 18.25 22.03
CA ILE A 86 0.04 18.53 20.61
C ILE A 86 -1.33 19.23 20.47
N SER A 87 -2.26 19.00 21.40
CA SER A 87 -3.57 19.67 21.45
C SER A 87 -3.52 21.19 21.66
N THR A 88 -2.38 21.73 22.10
CA THR A 88 -2.17 23.18 22.24
C THR A 88 -1.67 23.83 20.95
N ASN A 89 -1.23 23.02 19.97
CA ASN A 89 -0.67 23.52 18.72
C ASN A 89 -1.79 24.09 17.82
N PRO A 90 -1.74 25.38 17.46
CA PRO A 90 -2.75 25.99 16.60
C PRO A 90 -2.93 25.29 15.25
N VAL A 91 -1.85 24.80 14.63
CA VAL A 91 -1.91 24.07 13.36
C VAL A 91 -2.71 22.77 13.51
N HIS A 92 -2.55 22.08 14.64
CA HIS A 92 -3.28 20.86 14.91
C HIS A 92 -4.77 21.13 15.14
N ALA A 93 -5.11 22.19 15.87
CA ALA A 93 -6.51 22.58 16.08
C ALA A 93 -7.20 22.93 14.74
N VAL A 94 -6.51 23.65 13.83
CA VAL A 94 -7.02 23.91 12.47
C VAL A 94 -7.23 22.60 11.69
N ASP A 95 -6.29 21.66 11.78
CA ASP A 95 -6.43 20.32 11.14
C ASP A 95 -7.67 19.59 11.67
N VAL A 96 -7.92 19.61 12.98
CA VAL A 96 -9.09 18.94 13.59
C VAL A 96 -10.40 19.58 13.15
N VAL A 97 -10.48 20.92 13.09
CA VAL A 97 -11.67 21.63 12.59
C VAL A 97 -12.00 21.18 11.18
N LEU A 98 -11.05 21.31 10.24
CA LEU A 98 -11.29 21.02 8.83
C LEU A 98 -11.53 19.54 8.54
N ARG A 99 -11.11 18.64 9.45
CA ARG A 99 -11.25 17.19 9.28
C ARG A 99 -12.49 16.61 9.96
N HIS A 100 -13.16 17.36 10.82
CA HIS A 100 -14.20 16.81 11.69
C HIS A 100 -15.37 16.21 10.89
N LEU A 101 -15.98 16.98 9.99
CA LEU A 101 -17.08 16.51 9.17
C LEU A 101 -16.67 15.39 8.20
N PRO A 102 -15.55 15.49 7.44
CA PRO A 102 -15.06 14.38 6.62
C PRO A 102 -14.84 13.07 7.39
N SER A 103 -14.39 13.15 8.65
CA SER A 103 -14.14 11.97 9.50
C SER A 103 -15.41 11.24 9.93
N MET A 104 -16.56 11.93 9.89
CA MET A 104 -17.87 11.34 10.16
C MET A 104 -18.56 10.85 8.89
N LYS A 105 -18.30 11.50 7.75
CA LYS A 105 -18.95 11.19 6.46
C LYS A 105 -18.25 10.08 5.69
N TYR A 106 -16.93 10.00 5.78
CA TYR A 106 -16.09 9.09 5.00
C TYR A 106 -15.35 8.09 5.87
N THR A 107 -14.69 7.11 5.26
CA THR A 107 -13.77 6.21 5.98
C THR A 107 -12.39 6.86 6.12
N PRO A 108 -11.97 7.27 7.32
CA PRO A 108 -10.66 7.88 7.51
C PRO A 108 -9.55 6.82 7.45
N VAL A 109 -8.51 7.10 6.67
CA VAL A 109 -7.30 6.28 6.55
C VAL A 109 -6.09 7.22 6.62
N GLY A 110 -5.46 7.30 7.80
CA GLY A 110 -4.37 8.23 8.04
C GLY A 110 -4.84 9.68 7.92
N ARG A 111 -4.34 10.40 6.90
CA ARG A 111 -4.73 11.78 6.56
C ARG A 111 -5.65 11.85 5.34
N SER A 112 -6.15 10.71 4.87
CA SER A 112 -7.03 10.63 3.71
C SER A 112 -8.42 10.13 4.11
N PHE A 113 -9.40 10.44 3.27
CA PHE A 113 -10.80 10.07 3.43
C PHE A 113 -11.27 9.35 2.17
N PHE A 114 -11.92 8.20 2.34
CA PHE A 114 -12.35 7.33 1.24
C PHE A 114 -13.84 7.00 1.34
N SER A 115 -14.49 6.89 0.18
CA SER A 115 -15.87 6.42 0.05
C SER A 115 -15.93 5.19 -0.85
N ALA A 116 -16.98 4.40 -0.67
CA ALA A 116 -17.29 3.34 -1.61
C ALA A 116 -17.55 3.95 -3.01
N PRO A 117 -17.26 3.20 -4.10
CA PRO A 117 -17.58 3.66 -5.44
C PRO A 117 -19.09 3.88 -5.59
N GLU A 118 -19.48 4.99 -6.23
CA GLU A 118 -20.87 5.28 -6.58
C GLU A 118 -21.02 5.13 -8.10
N GLY A 119 -21.85 4.17 -8.55
CA GLY A 119 -22.20 3.98 -9.96
C GLY A 119 -21.24 3.17 -10.83
N TYR A 120 -19.97 2.95 -10.42
CA TYR A 120 -19.04 2.08 -11.15
C TYR A 120 -18.03 1.39 -10.24
N ASP A 121 -17.98 0.05 -10.30
CA ASP A 121 -17.04 -0.75 -9.53
C ASP A 121 -15.67 -0.83 -10.20
N HIS A 122 -14.61 -0.77 -9.40
CA HIS A 122 -13.23 -1.00 -9.84
C HIS A 122 -12.65 -2.25 -9.18
N PRO A 123 -13.10 -3.47 -9.59
CA PRO A 123 -12.64 -4.70 -8.98
C PRO A 123 -11.16 -4.94 -9.30
N LEU A 124 -10.42 -5.34 -8.28
CA LEU A 124 -9.02 -5.78 -8.40
C LEU A 124 -8.92 -7.30 -8.51
N GLY A 125 -10.00 -8.03 -8.18
CA GLY A 125 -10.02 -9.49 -8.00
C GLY A 125 -9.50 -9.90 -6.62
N GLY A 126 -9.74 -11.16 -6.23
CA GLY A 126 -9.38 -11.67 -4.90
C GLY A 126 -10.15 -11.00 -3.76
N GLY A 127 -11.39 -10.56 -4.02
CA GLY A 127 -12.27 -9.93 -3.06
C GLY A 127 -11.96 -8.47 -2.74
N ARG A 128 -11.21 -7.80 -3.62
CA ARG A 128 -10.69 -6.44 -3.43
C ARG A 128 -11.20 -5.51 -4.54
N GLU A 129 -11.30 -4.23 -4.21
CA GLU A 129 -11.71 -3.16 -5.11
C GLU A 129 -10.97 -1.86 -4.80
N VAL A 130 -10.98 -0.92 -5.73
CA VAL A 130 -10.42 0.42 -5.54
C VAL A 130 -11.48 1.34 -4.95
N TRP A 131 -11.16 2.02 -3.85
CA TRP A 131 -11.93 3.17 -3.39
C TRP A 131 -11.15 4.45 -3.69
N PHE A 132 -11.85 5.44 -4.23
CA PHE A 132 -11.35 6.79 -4.41
C PHE A 132 -11.64 7.65 -3.19
N GLY A 133 -10.88 8.72 -3.08
CA GLY A 133 -10.91 9.58 -1.93
C GLY A 133 -9.96 10.76 -2.10
N PHE A 134 -9.66 11.42 -1.00
CA PHE A 134 -8.75 12.56 -0.99
C PHE A 134 -7.88 12.58 0.24
N HIS A 135 -6.64 13.01 0.06
CA HIS A 135 -5.75 13.43 1.13
C HIS A 135 -6.11 14.84 1.56
N GLN A 136 -6.10 15.08 2.87
CA GLN A 136 -6.27 16.40 3.45
C GLN A 136 -5.22 16.62 4.54
N SER A 137 -4.52 17.75 4.46
CA SER A 137 -3.65 18.19 5.54
C SER A 137 -3.52 19.70 5.58
N VAL A 138 -3.48 20.25 6.78
CA VAL A 138 -3.17 21.66 7.00
C VAL A 138 -1.66 21.85 7.16
N ARG A 139 -1.11 22.87 6.51
CA ARG A 139 0.32 23.23 6.59
C ARG A 139 0.50 24.73 6.79
N PRO A 140 1.41 25.17 7.67
CA PRO A 140 1.83 26.57 7.69
C PRO A 140 2.63 26.89 6.42
N ALA A 141 2.40 28.06 5.85
CA ALA A 141 3.21 28.63 4.78
C ALA A 141 3.47 30.12 5.10
N MET A 142 4.32 30.77 4.29
CA MET A 142 4.48 32.22 4.41
C MET A 142 3.10 32.88 4.24
N TRP A 143 2.78 33.85 5.11
CA TRP A 143 1.54 34.63 5.12
C TRP A 143 0.29 33.93 5.65
N LYS A 144 0.00 32.69 5.25
CA LYS A 144 -1.27 32.01 5.57
C LYS A 144 -1.10 30.51 5.83
N MET A 145 -2.11 29.93 6.48
CA MET A 145 -2.28 28.48 6.52
C MET A 145 -2.74 27.97 5.15
N MET A 146 -2.21 26.82 4.74
CA MET A 146 -2.51 26.16 3.48
C MET A 146 -3.26 24.86 3.74
N LEU A 147 -4.42 24.71 3.12
CA LEU A 147 -5.12 23.44 3.03
C LEU A 147 -4.59 22.68 1.82
N ASN A 148 -3.84 21.62 2.07
CA ASN A 148 -3.30 20.77 1.01
C ASN A 148 -4.23 19.59 0.74
N ILE A 149 -4.86 19.61 -0.42
CA ILE A 149 -5.77 18.58 -0.93
C ILE A 149 -5.12 17.86 -2.12
N ASP A 150 -5.28 16.55 -2.17
CA ASP A 150 -4.91 15.76 -3.34
C ASP A 150 -5.88 14.57 -3.49
N VAL A 151 -6.15 14.15 -4.71
CA VAL A 151 -6.93 12.93 -4.97
C VAL A 151 -6.08 11.70 -4.64
N SER A 152 -6.73 10.71 -4.05
CA SER A 152 -6.09 9.47 -3.61
C SER A 152 -6.97 8.26 -3.94
N ALA A 153 -6.33 7.12 -4.14
CA ALA A 153 -7.00 5.84 -4.31
C ALA A 153 -6.29 4.76 -3.50
N THR A 154 -7.04 3.85 -2.89
CA THR A 154 -6.47 2.71 -2.16
C THR A 154 -7.37 1.48 -2.27
N ALA A 155 -6.80 0.30 -2.07
CA ALA A 155 -7.55 -0.94 -2.08
C ALA A 155 -8.37 -1.15 -0.80
N PHE A 156 -9.62 -1.56 -0.96
CA PHE A 156 -10.53 -2.02 0.09
C PHE A 156 -11.01 -3.44 -0.21
N TYR A 157 -11.47 -4.14 0.81
CA TYR A 157 -12.20 -5.39 0.64
C TYR A 157 -13.65 -5.09 0.27
N LYS A 158 -14.15 -5.77 -0.77
CA LYS A 158 -15.54 -5.65 -1.22
C LYS A 158 -16.48 -6.07 -0.09
N ALA A 159 -17.56 -5.32 0.10
CA ALA A 159 -18.66 -5.73 0.97
C ALA A 159 -19.50 -6.79 0.24
N GLN A 160 -19.27 -8.07 0.54
CA GLN A 160 -19.90 -9.18 -0.19
C GLN A 160 -20.01 -10.45 0.67
N PRO A 161 -20.85 -11.43 0.28
CA PRO A 161 -20.90 -12.73 0.93
C PRO A 161 -19.54 -13.40 1.03
N VAL A 162 -19.24 -14.05 2.15
CA VAL A 162 -17.95 -14.73 2.36
C VAL A 162 -17.75 -15.87 1.35
N ILE A 163 -18.82 -16.53 0.90
CA ILE A 163 -18.76 -17.52 -0.18
C ILE A 163 -18.20 -16.89 -1.46
N GLN A 164 -18.69 -15.72 -1.87
CA GLN A 164 -18.22 -15.02 -3.06
C GLN A 164 -16.77 -14.55 -2.89
N PHE A 165 -16.43 -14.01 -1.71
CA PHE A 165 -15.05 -13.66 -1.37
C PHE A 165 -14.10 -14.86 -1.49
N MET A 166 -14.50 -16.03 -0.99
CA MET A 166 -13.73 -17.28 -1.12
C MET A 166 -13.55 -17.66 -2.59
N CYS A 167 -14.62 -17.58 -3.40
CA CYS A 167 -14.56 -17.88 -4.82
C CYS A 167 -13.57 -16.98 -5.57
N GLU A 168 -13.60 -15.67 -5.31
CA GLU A 168 -12.64 -14.73 -5.89
C GLU A 168 -11.19 -15.00 -5.44
N VAL A 169 -10.96 -15.43 -4.20
CA VAL A 169 -9.61 -15.72 -3.68
C VAL A 169 -9.05 -17.04 -4.24
N LEU A 170 -9.91 -18.02 -4.45
CA LEU A 170 -9.53 -19.36 -4.91
C LEU A 170 -9.69 -19.54 -6.42
N ASP A 171 -10.08 -18.48 -7.14
CA ASP A 171 -10.33 -18.50 -8.58
C ASP A 171 -11.37 -19.57 -8.98
N ILE A 172 -12.43 -19.71 -8.16
CA ILE A 172 -13.56 -20.61 -8.40
C ILE A 172 -14.65 -19.84 -9.12
N HIS A 173 -15.03 -20.28 -10.32
CA HIS A 173 -16.08 -19.63 -11.11
C HIS A 173 -17.49 -19.92 -10.60
N ASN A 174 -17.75 -21.17 -10.20
CA ASN A 174 -19.04 -21.61 -9.72
C ASN A 174 -18.87 -22.46 -8.46
N ILE A 175 -19.45 -22.02 -7.34
CA ILE A 175 -19.37 -22.75 -6.07
C ILE A 175 -20.18 -24.04 -6.10
N ASP A 176 -21.25 -24.10 -6.89
CA ASP A 176 -22.11 -25.27 -6.98
C ASP A 176 -21.41 -26.43 -7.74
N GLU A 177 -20.37 -26.13 -8.52
CA GLU A 177 -19.46 -27.12 -9.14
C GLU A 177 -18.38 -27.64 -8.17
N GLN A 178 -18.34 -27.15 -6.93
CA GLN A 178 -17.40 -27.60 -5.90
C GLN A 178 -18.12 -28.37 -4.77
N PRO A 179 -18.61 -29.60 -5.02
CA PRO A 179 -19.31 -30.41 -4.02
C PRO A 179 -18.37 -31.02 -2.97
N ARG A 180 -17.05 -30.84 -3.12
CA ARG A 180 -16.02 -31.45 -2.26
C ARG A 180 -15.45 -30.43 -1.27
N PRO A 181 -15.00 -30.88 -0.08
CA PRO A 181 -14.27 -30.03 0.84
C PRO A 181 -13.04 -29.38 0.19
N LEU A 182 -12.65 -28.21 0.68
CA LEU A 182 -11.43 -27.53 0.22
C LEU A 182 -10.20 -28.40 0.49
N THR A 183 -9.28 -28.46 -0.48
CA THR A 183 -7.95 -29.03 -0.27
C THR A 183 -7.19 -28.24 0.79
N ASP A 184 -6.19 -28.86 1.42
CA ASP A 184 -5.36 -28.18 2.43
C ASP A 184 -4.71 -26.90 1.89
N SER A 185 -4.24 -26.94 0.63
CA SER A 185 -3.68 -25.77 -0.06
C SER A 185 -4.71 -24.64 -0.23
N HIS A 186 -5.92 -24.96 -0.71
CA HIS A 186 -6.99 -23.97 -0.87
C HIS A 186 -7.44 -23.39 0.46
N ARG A 187 -7.63 -24.24 1.48
CA ARG A 187 -7.97 -23.78 2.82
C ARG A 187 -6.91 -22.83 3.35
N VAL A 188 -5.62 -23.18 3.27
CA VAL A 188 -4.52 -22.30 3.73
C VAL A 188 -4.48 -20.98 2.95
N LYS A 189 -4.68 -21.00 1.62
CA LYS A 189 -4.76 -19.79 0.79
C LYS A 189 -5.91 -18.90 1.25
N PHE A 190 -7.11 -19.47 1.44
CA PHE A 190 -8.29 -18.75 1.93
C PHE A 190 -8.09 -18.20 3.36
N THR A 191 -7.59 -19.01 4.29
CA THR A 191 -7.29 -18.59 5.68
C THR A 191 -6.35 -17.40 5.69
N LYS A 192 -5.28 -17.43 4.88
CA LYS A 192 -4.33 -16.32 4.76
C LYS A 192 -5.00 -15.03 4.31
N GLU A 193 -6.05 -15.10 3.50
CA GLU A 193 -6.77 -13.93 3.00
C GLU A 193 -7.83 -13.40 3.97
N ILE A 194 -8.65 -14.27 4.57
CA ILE A 194 -9.76 -13.85 5.43
C ILE A 194 -9.38 -13.61 6.89
N LYS A 195 -8.30 -14.22 7.40
CA LYS A 195 -7.86 -14.02 8.79
C LYS A 195 -7.59 -12.54 9.04
N GLY A 196 -8.16 -12.03 10.13
CA GLY A 196 -8.10 -10.63 10.55
C GLY A 196 -9.22 -9.75 10.02
N LEU A 197 -9.99 -10.17 9.01
CA LEU A 197 -11.11 -9.40 8.48
C LEU A 197 -12.30 -9.45 9.44
N LYS A 198 -13.11 -8.38 9.43
CA LYS A 198 -14.41 -8.36 10.09
C LYS A 198 -15.48 -8.89 9.14
N VAL A 199 -16.33 -9.76 9.67
CA VAL A 199 -17.52 -10.29 9.02
C VAL A 199 -18.76 -9.94 9.83
N GLU A 200 -19.91 -9.87 9.19
CA GLU A 200 -21.19 -9.71 9.86
C GLU A 200 -22.12 -10.87 9.52
N VAL A 201 -22.93 -11.26 10.50
CA VAL A 201 -23.85 -12.39 10.34
C VAL A 201 -25.15 -11.98 9.67
N THR A 202 -25.74 -12.91 8.92
CA THR A 202 -27.00 -12.68 8.18
C THR A 202 -28.19 -13.49 8.70
N HIS A 203 -27.95 -14.47 9.58
CA HIS A 203 -28.97 -15.44 10.05
C HIS A 203 -29.81 -14.96 11.24
N CYS A 204 -29.52 -13.79 11.82
CA CYS A 204 -30.24 -13.25 12.99
C CYS A 204 -31.23 -12.12 12.65
N GLY A 205 -31.89 -12.22 11.49
CA GLY A 205 -32.87 -11.21 11.04
C GLY A 205 -32.25 -9.82 10.86
N THR A 206 -32.80 -8.82 11.55
CA THR A 206 -32.31 -7.43 11.51
C THR A 206 -30.99 -7.24 12.26
N MET A 207 -30.61 -8.20 13.13
CA MET A 207 -29.40 -8.11 13.93
C MET A 207 -28.15 -8.48 13.13
N ARG A 208 -27.41 -7.48 12.66
CA ARG A 208 -26.13 -7.64 11.93
C ARG A 208 -24.93 -7.57 12.86
N ARG A 209 -24.76 -8.59 13.71
CA ARG A 209 -23.63 -8.64 14.65
C ARG A 209 -22.31 -8.84 13.90
N LYS A 210 -21.27 -8.05 14.24
CA LYS A 210 -19.96 -8.13 13.59
C LYS A 210 -18.98 -8.92 14.45
N TYR A 211 -18.08 -9.61 13.77
CA TYR A 211 -17.05 -10.43 14.37
C TYR A 211 -15.74 -10.29 13.61
N ARG A 212 -14.61 -10.41 14.29
CA ARG A 212 -13.31 -10.53 13.63
C ARG A 212 -12.95 -12.00 13.47
N VAL A 213 -12.60 -12.39 12.25
CA VAL A 213 -12.14 -13.74 11.92
C VAL A 213 -10.74 -13.95 12.46
N CYS A 214 -10.57 -14.96 13.30
CA CYS A 214 -9.28 -15.34 13.85
C CYS A 214 -8.73 -16.61 13.19
N ASN A 215 -9.59 -17.49 12.66
CA ASN A 215 -9.14 -18.69 11.94
C ASN A 215 -10.21 -19.25 10.98
N VAL A 216 -9.84 -20.28 10.24
CA VAL A 216 -10.75 -21.10 9.43
C VAL A 216 -10.56 -22.56 9.85
N THR A 217 -11.66 -23.28 10.10
CA THR A 217 -11.61 -24.63 10.62
C THR A 217 -11.06 -25.62 9.59
N ARG A 218 -10.36 -26.66 10.06
CA ARG A 218 -9.93 -27.78 9.20
C ARG A 218 -11.10 -28.68 8.82
N ARG A 219 -12.01 -28.95 9.77
CA ARG A 219 -13.20 -29.76 9.55
C ARG A 219 -14.29 -28.92 8.88
N PRO A 220 -15.10 -29.51 7.98
CA PRO A 220 -16.25 -28.85 7.37
C PRO A 220 -17.37 -28.62 8.39
N ALA A 221 -18.33 -27.74 8.10
CA ALA A 221 -19.44 -27.40 9.00
C ALA A 221 -20.28 -28.62 9.43
N SER A 222 -20.39 -29.63 8.57
CA SER A 222 -21.03 -30.92 8.86
C SER A 222 -20.35 -31.72 9.97
N HIS A 223 -19.04 -31.56 10.18
CA HIS A 223 -18.22 -32.35 11.11
C HIS A 223 -17.49 -31.52 12.17
N GLN A 224 -17.47 -30.19 12.03
CA GLN A 224 -16.91 -29.29 13.04
C GLN A 224 -17.85 -29.28 14.23
N THR A 225 -17.36 -29.66 15.40
CA THR A 225 -18.12 -29.68 16.65
C THR A 225 -17.68 -28.56 17.59
N PHE A 226 -18.53 -28.30 18.58
CA PHE A 226 -18.23 -27.46 19.73
C PHE A 226 -19.06 -27.94 20.94
N PRO A 227 -18.58 -27.69 22.18
CA PRO A 227 -19.34 -28.00 23.37
C PRO A 227 -20.52 -27.02 23.50
N LEU A 228 -21.74 -27.56 23.49
CA LEU A 228 -22.98 -26.82 23.69
C LEU A 228 -23.59 -27.21 25.04
N GLN A 229 -23.79 -26.23 25.92
CA GLN A 229 -24.53 -26.43 27.16
C GLN A 229 -26.03 -26.35 26.88
N LEU A 230 -26.75 -27.42 27.23
CA LEU A 230 -28.20 -27.52 27.14
C LEU A 230 -28.86 -26.87 28.36
N GLU A 231 -30.17 -26.61 28.27
CA GLU A 231 -30.96 -25.99 29.35
C GLU A 231 -30.97 -26.82 30.64
N ASN A 232 -30.82 -28.14 30.53
CA ASN A 232 -30.69 -29.05 31.67
C ASN A 232 -29.29 -29.04 32.33
N GLY A 233 -28.40 -28.15 31.91
CA GLY A 233 -27.03 -28.01 32.43
C GLY A 233 -26.01 -28.98 31.81
N GLN A 234 -26.44 -29.99 31.04
CA GLN A 234 -25.56 -30.95 30.40
C GLN A 234 -24.81 -30.32 29.22
N THR A 235 -23.52 -30.63 29.07
CA THR A 235 -22.73 -30.23 27.90
C THR A 235 -22.68 -31.37 26.90
N VAL A 236 -23.08 -31.10 25.66
CA VAL A 236 -23.04 -32.06 24.55
C VAL A 236 -22.19 -31.52 23.41
N GLU A 237 -21.43 -32.39 22.75
CA GLU A 237 -20.75 -32.04 21.50
C GLU A 237 -21.79 -31.95 20.38
N ARG A 238 -21.88 -30.79 19.73
CA ARG A 238 -22.83 -30.57 18.63
C ARG A 238 -22.10 -30.07 17.40
N THR A 239 -22.47 -30.58 16.22
CA THR A 239 -21.89 -30.05 14.98
C THR A 239 -22.46 -28.67 14.65
N VAL A 240 -21.68 -27.85 13.96
CA VAL A 240 -22.13 -26.52 13.50
C VAL A 240 -23.38 -26.65 12.63
N ALA A 241 -23.40 -27.60 11.69
CA ALA A 241 -24.56 -27.81 10.82
C ALA A 241 -25.83 -28.20 11.61
N GLN A 242 -25.72 -29.11 12.59
CA GLN A 242 -26.87 -29.50 13.42
C GLN A 242 -27.38 -28.33 14.26
N TYR A 243 -26.46 -27.56 14.87
CA TYR A 243 -26.83 -26.39 15.67
C TYR A 243 -27.60 -25.35 14.83
N PHE A 244 -27.15 -25.05 13.62
CA PHE A 244 -27.85 -24.08 12.77
C PHE A 244 -29.22 -24.56 12.30
N ARG A 245 -29.37 -25.85 12.02
CA ARG A 245 -30.65 -26.47 11.69
C ARG A 245 -31.63 -26.40 12.86
N GLU A 246 -31.19 -26.73 14.07
CA GLU A 246 -32.06 -26.80 15.25
C GLU A 246 -32.37 -25.42 15.84
N LYS A 247 -31.36 -24.55 15.97
CA LYS A 247 -31.52 -23.25 16.64
C LYS A 247 -32.15 -22.17 15.75
N TYR A 248 -31.85 -22.19 14.46
CA TYR A 248 -32.25 -21.14 13.51
C TYR A 248 -33.15 -21.65 12.38
N ASN A 249 -33.56 -22.92 12.41
CA ASN A 249 -34.30 -23.56 11.32
C ASN A 249 -33.63 -23.36 9.95
N LEU A 250 -32.30 -23.39 9.93
CA LEU A 250 -31.49 -23.06 8.74
C LEU A 250 -30.73 -24.30 8.28
N GLN A 251 -31.16 -24.87 7.15
CA GLN A 251 -30.44 -25.96 6.48
C GLN A 251 -29.30 -25.37 5.64
N LEU A 252 -28.06 -25.76 5.94
CA LEU A 252 -26.91 -25.23 5.23
C LEU A 252 -26.88 -25.72 3.77
N LYS A 253 -26.62 -24.82 2.82
CA LYS A 253 -26.44 -25.17 1.40
C LYS A 253 -25.06 -25.79 1.15
N TYR A 254 -24.04 -25.34 1.86
CA TYR A 254 -22.64 -25.75 1.70
C TYR A 254 -22.04 -26.38 2.98
N PRO A 255 -22.63 -27.47 3.53
CA PRO A 255 -22.16 -28.08 4.79
C PRO A 255 -20.79 -28.77 4.68
N HIS A 256 -20.28 -28.97 3.46
CA HIS A 256 -18.95 -29.49 3.16
C HIS A 256 -17.84 -28.43 3.20
N LEU A 257 -18.18 -27.15 3.29
CA LEU A 257 -17.21 -26.05 3.44
C LEU A 257 -16.81 -25.87 4.92
N PRO A 258 -15.62 -25.31 5.19
CA PRO A 258 -15.18 -25.02 6.56
C PRO A 258 -16.01 -23.90 7.22
N CYS A 259 -15.79 -23.68 8.51
CA CYS A 259 -16.35 -22.55 9.25
C CYS A 259 -15.30 -21.46 9.49
N LEU A 260 -15.75 -20.23 9.68
CA LEU A 260 -14.94 -19.17 10.27
C LEU A 260 -14.92 -19.33 11.78
N GLN A 261 -13.74 -19.38 12.37
CA GLN A 261 -13.59 -19.16 13.81
C GLN A 261 -13.46 -17.66 14.06
N VAL A 262 -14.25 -17.15 15.00
CA VAL A 262 -14.33 -15.71 15.27
C VAL A 262 -14.22 -15.36 16.74
N GLY A 263 -13.79 -14.13 17.04
CA GLY A 263 -13.63 -13.66 18.42
C GLY A 263 -12.31 -14.11 19.03
N GLN A 264 -12.35 -14.70 20.22
CA GLN A 264 -11.16 -15.18 20.93
C GLN A 264 -10.74 -16.55 20.37
N GLU A 265 -9.47 -16.70 20.00
CA GLU A 265 -8.93 -17.95 19.42
C GLU A 265 -9.06 -19.16 20.37
N GLN A 266 -9.08 -18.91 21.68
CA GLN A 266 -9.26 -19.94 22.71
C GLN A 266 -10.73 -20.39 22.87
N LYS A 267 -11.68 -19.71 22.22
CA LYS A 267 -13.11 -20.04 22.26
C LYS A 267 -13.57 -20.71 20.97
N HIS A 268 -14.72 -21.38 21.08
CA HIS A 268 -15.28 -22.26 20.05
C HIS A 268 -16.44 -21.61 19.28
N THR A 269 -16.32 -20.33 18.92
CA THR A 269 -17.36 -19.64 18.14
C THR A 269 -17.10 -19.82 16.65
N TYR A 270 -17.92 -20.67 16.02
CA TYR A 270 -17.80 -21.02 14.60
C TYR A 270 -19.01 -20.53 13.81
N LEU A 271 -18.76 -19.93 12.64
CA LEU A 271 -19.79 -19.45 11.73
C LEU A 271 -19.64 -20.14 10.36
N PRO A 272 -20.70 -20.74 9.80
CA PRO A 272 -20.72 -21.16 8.41
C PRO A 272 -20.43 -20.00 7.46
N LEU A 273 -19.74 -20.26 6.34
CA LEU A 273 -19.37 -19.20 5.39
C LEU A 273 -20.59 -18.49 4.80
N GLU A 274 -21.65 -19.25 4.51
CA GLU A 274 -22.88 -18.77 3.86
C GLU A 274 -23.74 -17.84 4.72
N VAL A 275 -23.50 -17.78 6.03
CA VAL A 275 -24.22 -16.86 6.95
C VAL A 275 -23.40 -15.61 7.28
N CYS A 276 -22.33 -15.34 6.53
CA CYS A 276 -21.40 -14.25 6.77
C CYS A 276 -21.21 -13.37 5.54
N ASN A 277 -21.20 -12.05 5.75
CA ASN A 277 -20.76 -11.05 4.77
C ASN A 277 -19.46 -10.38 5.24
N ILE A 278 -18.57 -10.01 4.32
CA ILE A 278 -17.43 -9.13 4.61
C ILE A 278 -17.98 -7.74 4.93
N VAL A 279 -17.58 -7.17 6.08
CA VAL A 279 -18.00 -5.81 6.48
C VAL A 279 -17.39 -4.77 5.55
N ALA A 280 -18.19 -3.78 5.13
CA ALA A 280 -17.75 -2.67 4.29
C ALA A 280 -16.67 -1.78 4.93
N GLY A 281 -15.94 -1.01 4.12
CA GLY A 281 -14.98 0.00 4.60
C GLY A 281 -13.71 -0.57 5.24
N GLN A 282 -13.38 -1.84 4.95
CA GLN A 282 -12.14 -2.45 5.44
C GLN A 282 -11.01 -2.28 4.43
N ARG A 283 -10.06 -1.40 4.75
CA ARG A 283 -8.87 -1.18 3.92
C ARG A 283 -8.04 -2.47 3.78
N CYS A 284 -7.63 -2.78 2.55
CA CYS A 284 -6.65 -3.84 2.31
C CYS A 284 -5.24 -3.35 2.67
N ILE A 285 -4.69 -3.90 3.76
CA ILE A 285 -3.31 -3.63 4.19
C ILE A 285 -2.30 -4.63 3.63
N LYS A 286 -2.79 -5.77 3.11
CA LYS A 286 -1.96 -6.81 2.50
C LYS A 286 -1.44 -6.31 1.16
N LYS A 287 -0.21 -6.71 0.82
CA LYS A 287 0.37 -6.37 -0.48
C LYS A 287 -0.52 -6.89 -1.60
N LEU A 288 -0.80 -6.03 -2.58
CA LEU A 288 -1.48 -6.43 -3.80
C LEU A 288 -0.61 -7.36 -4.63
N THR A 289 -1.23 -8.27 -5.37
CA THR A 289 -0.51 -9.08 -6.36
C THR A 289 -0.02 -8.21 -7.51
N ASP A 290 0.91 -8.70 -8.31
CA ASP A 290 1.46 -7.94 -9.46
C ASP A 290 0.33 -7.58 -10.46
N ASN A 291 -0.65 -8.49 -10.65
CA ASN A 291 -1.83 -8.24 -11.47
C ASN A 291 -2.76 -7.18 -10.86
N GLN A 292 -3.09 -7.29 -9.57
CA GLN A 292 -3.90 -6.29 -8.86
C GLN A 292 -3.24 -4.91 -8.89
N THR A 293 -1.92 -4.85 -8.74
CA THR A 293 -1.15 -3.61 -8.81
C THR A 293 -1.25 -2.99 -10.21
N SER A 294 -1.14 -3.78 -11.27
CA SER A 294 -1.34 -3.33 -12.65
C SER A 294 -2.75 -2.77 -12.87
N THR A 295 -3.79 -3.48 -12.43
CA THR A 295 -5.18 -3.02 -12.51
C THR A 295 -5.40 -1.73 -11.73
N MET A 296 -4.85 -1.63 -10.52
CA MET A 296 -4.93 -0.41 -9.69
C MET A 296 -4.27 0.78 -10.39
N ILE A 297 -3.07 0.61 -10.95
CA ILE A 297 -2.37 1.67 -11.69
C ILE A 297 -3.21 2.12 -12.89
N LYS A 298 -3.77 1.19 -13.66
CA LYS A 298 -4.62 1.53 -14.82
C LYS A 298 -5.88 2.29 -14.42
N ALA A 299 -6.51 1.91 -13.31
CA ALA A 299 -7.72 2.58 -12.83
C ALA A 299 -7.44 4.00 -12.31
N THR A 300 -6.25 4.25 -11.77
CA THR A 300 -5.93 5.47 -11.00
C THR A 300 -4.97 6.42 -11.71
N ALA A 301 -4.33 6.00 -12.81
CA ALA A 301 -3.47 6.86 -13.60
C ALA A 301 -4.28 8.02 -14.21
N ARG A 302 -3.79 9.24 -13.98
CA ARG A 302 -4.34 10.49 -14.51
C ARG A 302 -3.21 11.37 -15.01
N SER A 303 -3.47 12.14 -16.06
CA SER A 303 -2.54 13.18 -16.50
C SER A 303 -2.51 14.34 -15.48
N ALA A 304 -1.50 15.20 -15.55
CA ALA A 304 -1.43 16.36 -14.64
C ALA A 304 -2.64 17.31 -14.80
N PRO A 305 -3.09 17.67 -16.02
CA PRO A 305 -4.31 18.46 -16.21
C PRO A 305 -5.56 17.78 -15.65
N ASP A 306 -5.75 16.48 -15.90
CA ASP A 306 -6.93 15.76 -15.39
C ASP A 306 -6.94 15.73 -13.86
N ARG A 307 -5.77 15.47 -13.25
CA ARG A 307 -5.63 15.46 -11.79
C ARG A 307 -5.89 16.85 -11.20
N GLN A 308 -5.43 17.91 -11.86
CA GLN A 308 -5.70 19.29 -11.45
C GLN A 308 -7.20 19.59 -11.46
N GLU A 309 -7.92 19.20 -12.52
CA GLU A 309 -9.36 19.40 -12.61
C GLU A 309 -10.12 18.54 -11.60
N GLU A 310 -9.72 17.28 -11.38
CA GLU A 310 -10.31 16.42 -10.35
C GLU A 310 -10.15 17.02 -8.95
N ILE A 311 -8.97 17.54 -8.59
CA ILE A 311 -8.75 18.22 -7.31
C ILE A 311 -9.61 19.47 -7.21
N SER A 312 -9.67 20.29 -8.28
CA SER A 312 -10.45 21.52 -8.29
C SER A 312 -11.95 21.25 -8.13
N ARG A 313 -12.47 20.23 -8.81
CA ARG A 313 -13.86 19.77 -8.66
C ARG A 313 -14.11 19.25 -7.24
N LEU A 314 -13.17 18.49 -6.68
CA LEU A 314 -13.28 17.96 -5.32
C LEU A 314 -13.40 19.09 -4.30
N VAL A 315 -12.52 20.09 -4.36
CA VAL A 315 -12.55 21.25 -3.44
C VAL A 315 -13.85 22.03 -3.59
N ARG A 316 -14.30 22.30 -4.82
CA ARG A 316 -15.60 22.95 -5.09
C ARG A 316 -16.78 22.14 -4.51
N SER A 317 -16.77 20.82 -4.71
CA SER A 317 -17.84 19.93 -4.21
C SER A 317 -17.84 19.74 -2.70
N ALA A 318 -16.67 19.86 -2.05
CA ALA A 318 -16.54 19.78 -0.60
C ALA A 318 -17.22 20.97 0.08
N ASN A 319 -17.30 22.13 -0.60
CA ASN A 319 -18.00 23.33 -0.17
C ASN A 319 -17.73 23.67 1.31
N TYR A 320 -16.45 23.87 1.64
CA TYR A 320 -16.01 24.12 3.02
C TYR A 320 -16.70 25.34 3.66
N ASP A 321 -17.16 26.31 2.86
CA ASP A 321 -17.94 27.46 3.35
C ASP A 321 -19.32 27.07 3.90
N ALA A 322 -19.89 25.95 3.46
CA ALA A 322 -21.15 25.39 3.96
C ALA A 322 -20.96 24.37 5.09
N ASP A 323 -19.71 24.01 5.44
CA ASP A 323 -19.44 23.10 6.55
C ASP A 323 -19.75 23.82 7.88
N PRO A 324 -20.73 23.33 8.67
CA PRO A 324 -21.16 24.02 9.88
C PRO A 324 -20.08 24.09 10.97
N PHE A 325 -19.10 23.18 10.96
CA PHE A 325 -17.98 23.22 11.89
C PHE A 325 -16.91 24.21 11.45
N VAL A 326 -16.71 24.37 10.13
CA VAL A 326 -15.82 25.40 9.59
C VAL A 326 -16.40 26.80 9.83
N GLN A 327 -17.71 26.96 9.65
CA GLN A 327 -18.45 28.19 9.96
C GLN A 327 -18.38 28.57 11.44
N GLU A 328 -18.56 27.61 12.35
CA GLU A 328 -18.46 27.82 13.81
C GLU A 328 -17.12 28.45 14.21
N PHE A 329 -16.03 28.00 13.61
CA PHE A 329 -14.67 28.51 13.85
C PHE A 329 -14.31 29.71 12.96
N GLN A 330 -15.26 30.19 12.15
CA GLN A 330 -15.10 31.35 11.25
C GLN A 330 -13.93 31.21 10.27
N PHE A 331 -13.59 29.98 9.88
CA PHE A 331 -12.56 29.74 8.89
C PHE A 331 -13.11 29.96 7.48
N LYS A 332 -12.24 30.48 6.61
CA LYS A 332 -12.52 30.66 5.18
C LYS A 332 -11.47 29.94 4.38
N VAL A 333 -11.92 29.09 3.46
CA VAL A 333 -11.07 28.28 2.59
C VAL A 333 -11.31 28.74 1.16
N ARG A 334 -10.25 29.19 0.49
CA ARG A 334 -10.33 29.50 -0.95
C ARG A 334 -10.47 28.20 -1.73
N ASP A 335 -11.35 28.19 -2.71
CA ASP A 335 -11.67 27.04 -3.56
C ASP A 335 -10.76 26.89 -4.80
N GLU A 336 -9.91 27.89 -5.04
CA GLU A 336 -8.90 27.90 -6.09
C GLU A 336 -7.52 27.47 -5.58
N MET A 337 -6.74 26.83 -6.45
CA MET A 337 -5.33 26.50 -6.16
C MET A 337 -4.50 27.78 -5.98
N ALA A 338 -3.59 27.76 -5.01
CA ALA A 338 -2.68 28.87 -4.80
C ALA A 338 -1.73 29.04 -5.99
N HIS A 339 -1.64 30.25 -6.52
CA HIS A 339 -0.68 30.59 -7.57
C HIS A 339 0.72 30.78 -6.97
N VAL A 340 1.71 30.13 -7.58
CA VAL A 340 3.12 30.24 -7.20
C VAL A 340 3.95 30.38 -8.46
N THR A 341 4.85 31.37 -8.49
CA THR A 341 5.81 31.53 -9.57
C THR A 341 6.97 30.56 -9.36
N GLY A 342 7.01 29.50 -10.16
CA GLY A 342 8.13 28.55 -10.20
C GLY A 342 9.32 29.08 -11.00
N ARG A 343 10.47 28.38 -10.88
CA ARG A 343 11.66 28.60 -11.73
C ARG A 343 12.09 27.27 -12.34
N VAL A 344 12.33 27.26 -13.64
CA VAL A 344 12.93 26.10 -14.33
C VAL A 344 14.45 26.31 -14.32
N LEU A 345 15.15 25.52 -13.51
CA LEU A 345 16.61 25.61 -13.42
C LEU A 345 17.27 25.09 -14.71
N PRO A 346 18.38 25.68 -15.16
CA PRO A 346 19.14 25.15 -16.27
C PRO A 346 19.68 23.75 -15.92
N ALA A 347 19.53 22.80 -16.84
CA ALA A 347 20.05 21.46 -16.65
C ALA A 347 21.59 21.48 -16.77
N PRO A 348 22.33 20.76 -15.89
CA PRO A 348 23.77 20.68 -16.02
C PRO A 348 24.16 19.87 -17.25
N MET A 349 25.28 20.25 -17.87
CA MET A 349 25.87 19.50 -18.98
C MET A 349 26.62 18.28 -18.46
N LEU A 350 26.58 17.18 -19.22
CA LEU A 350 27.17 15.90 -18.85
C LEU A 350 28.34 15.58 -19.76
N GLN A 351 29.54 15.47 -19.20
CA GLN A 351 30.73 15.10 -19.94
C GLN A 351 30.89 13.59 -20.02
N TYR A 352 31.04 13.10 -21.24
CA TYR A 352 31.37 11.73 -21.59
C TYR A 352 32.85 11.61 -21.99
N GLY A 353 33.32 10.38 -22.15
CA GLY A 353 34.72 10.07 -22.42
C GLY A 353 34.99 9.71 -23.86
N GLY A 354 35.87 8.72 -24.04
CA GLY A 354 36.41 8.36 -25.34
C GLY A 354 37.32 9.44 -25.93
N ARG A 355 37.67 9.29 -27.21
CA ARG A 355 38.54 10.25 -27.92
C ARG A 355 37.90 11.63 -28.06
N ASN A 356 36.58 11.66 -28.24
CA ASN A 356 35.85 12.89 -28.58
C ASN A 356 35.36 13.67 -27.35
N ARG A 357 35.45 13.07 -26.13
CA ARG A 357 35.01 13.66 -24.85
C ARG A 357 33.69 14.44 -24.98
N THR A 358 32.68 13.79 -25.58
CA THR A 358 31.44 14.46 -25.98
C THR A 358 30.67 14.98 -24.77
N VAL A 359 29.94 16.08 -24.97
CA VAL A 359 29.08 16.64 -23.94
C VAL A 359 27.62 16.41 -24.32
N ALA A 360 26.83 15.91 -23.37
CA ALA A 360 25.39 15.77 -23.52
C ALA A 360 24.69 16.93 -22.79
N THR A 361 23.75 17.57 -23.48
CA THR A 361 22.89 18.61 -22.90
C THR A 361 21.51 17.99 -22.68
N PRO A 362 21.08 17.79 -21.42
CA PRO A 362 19.74 17.28 -21.15
C PRO A 362 18.66 18.21 -21.70
N SER A 363 17.65 17.63 -22.35
CA SER A 363 16.46 18.32 -22.83
C SER A 363 15.23 17.72 -22.17
N HIS A 364 14.40 18.55 -21.56
CA HIS A 364 13.24 18.11 -20.75
C HIS A 364 13.57 16.99 -19.75
N GLY A 365 14.76 17.03 -19.14
CA GLY A 365 15.23 16.05 -18.15
C GLY A 365 15.74 14.73 -18.74
N VAL A 366 15.90 14.61 -20.06
CA VAL A 366 16.34 13.38 -20.74
C VAL A 366 17.53 13.67 -21.66
N TRP A 367 18.40 12.68 -21.79
CA TRP A 367 19.46 12.61 -22.79
C TRP A 367 19.71 11.15 -23.19
N ASP A 368 20.48 10.93 -24.24
CA ASP A 368 20.88 9.58 -24.66
C ASP A 368 22.40 9.45 -24.84
N MET A 369 22.84 8.21 -25.07
CA MET A 369 24.24 7.85 -25.29
C MET A 369 24.62 7.69 -26.77
N ARG A 370 23.76 8.06 -27.73
CA ARG A 370 24.10 7.90 -29.16
C ARG A 370 25.32 8.76 -29.49
N GLY A 371 26.33 8.13 -30.08
CA GLY A 371 27.62 8.76 -30.40
C GLY A 371 28.49 9.12 -29.18
N LYS A 372 28.22 8.55 -28.00
CA LYS A 372 28.95 8.86 -26.75
C LYS A 372 29.52 7.61 -26.14
N GLN A 373 30.73 7.73 -25.58
CA GLN A 373 31.41 6.66 -24.86
C GLN A 373 31.52 7.02 -23.39
N PHE A 374 31.50 6.03 -22.50
CA PHE A 374 31.65 6.25 -21.07
C PHE A 374 32.87 7.11 -20.74
N HIS A 375 32.74 7.96 -19.72
CA HIS A 375 33.86 8.76 -19.20
C HIS A 375 35.07 7.87 -18.89
N THR A 376 34.82 6.83 -18.10
CA THR A 376 35.78 5.76 -17.80
C THR A 376 35.08 4.43 -18.07
N GLY A 377 35.29 3.89 -19.27
CA GLY A 377 34.76 2.59 -19.66
C GLY A 377 35.67 1.45 -19.21
N VAL A 378 35.10 0.41 -18.62
CA VAL A 378 35.84 -0.79 -18.22
C VAL A 378 36.00 -1.74 -19.39
N GLU A 379 37.20 -2.27 -19.57
CA GLU A 379 37.47 -3.35 -20.50
C GLU A 379 37.16 -4.70 -19.83
N ILE A 380 36.27 -5.49 -20.44
CA ILE A 380 35.81 -6.77 -19.90
C ILE A 380 36.48 -7.90 -20.68
N LYS A 381 37.43 -8.59 -20.04
CA LYS A 381 38.26 -9.67 -20.59
C LYS A 381 37.75 -11.03 -20.18
N MET A 382 37.43 -11.20 -18.89
CA MET A 382 37.04 -12.48 -18.31
C MET A 382 35.63 -12.38 -17.75
N TRP A 383 34.68 -13.06 -18.38
CA TRP A 383 33.27 -13.01 -18.01
C TRP A 383 32.54 -14.30 -18.35
N ALA A 384 31.46 -14.59 -17.63
CA ALA A 384 30.71 -15.84 -17.74
C ALA A 384 29.20 -15.59 -17.92
N ILE A 385 28.51 -16.59 -18.47
CA ILE A 385 27.04 -16.66 -18.55
C ILE A 385 26.53 -17.86 -17.74
N ALA A 386 25.59 -17.61 -16.85
CA ALA A 386 24.82 -18.64 -16.15
C ALA A 386 23.33 -18.51 -16.54
N CYS A 387 22.79 -19.49 -17.25
CA CYS A 387 21.41 -19.46 -17.74
C CYS A 387 20.48 -20.33 -16.88
N PHE A 388 19.60 -19.71 -16.11
CA PHE A 388 18.59 -20.38 -15.29
C PHE A 388 17.21 -20.46 -15.98
N ALA A 389 17.11 -20.00 -17.23
CA ALA A 389 15.96 -20.31 -18.08
C ALA A 389 16.15 -21.72 -18.68
N THR A 390 15.04 -22.39 -19.00
CA THR A 390 15.14 -23.71 -19.63
C THR A 390 15.72 -23.59 -21.04
N GLN A 391 16.47 -24.59 -21.49
CA GLN A 391 17.07 -24.60 -22.83
C GLN A 391 16.00 -24.50 -23.94
N ARG A 392 14.78 -24.99 -23.68
CA ARG A 392 13.64 -24.84 -24.59
C ARG A 392 13.20 -23.38 -24.74
N GLN A 393 13.22 -22.61 -23.64
CA GLN A 393 12.86 -21.18 -23.64
C GLN A 393 13.98 -20.31 -24.20
N CYS A 394 15.24 -20.65 -23.89
CA CYS A 394 16.41 -19.89 -24.29
C CYS A 394 17.44 -20.86 -24.85
N ARG A 395 17.48 -21.00 -26.18
CA ARG A 395 18.43 -21.88 -26.88
C ARG A 395 19.81 -21.25 -26.95
N GLU A 396 20.83 -22.03 -27.26
CA GLU A 396 22.22 -21.55 -27.38
C GLU A 396 22.38 -20.49 -28.49
N GLU A 397 21.66 -20.64 -29.60
CA GLU A 397 21.60 -19.65 -30.68
C GLU A 397 21.12 -18.28 -30.18
N ILE A 398 20.13 -18.27 -29.27
CA ILE A 398 19.59 -17.05 -28.67
C ILE A 398 20.64 -16.42 -27.74
N LEU A 399 21.35 -17.24 -26.94
CA LEU A 399 22.44 -16.76 -26.09
C LEU A 399 23.58 -16.14 -26.90
N LYS A 400 23.93 -16.76 -28.02
CA LYS A 400 24.94 -16.25 -28.95
C LYS A 400 24.50 -14.93 -29.57
N GLY A 401 23.27 -14.85 -30.11
CA GLY A 401 22.71 -13.62 -30.68
C GLY A 401 22.65 -12.48 -29.67
N PHE A 402 22.22 -12.75 -28.43
CA PHE A 402 22.26 -11.78 -27.34
C PHE A 402 23.69 -11.31 -27.05
N THR A 403 24.64 -12.24 -26.95
CA THR A 403 26.05 -11.96 -26.66
C THR A 403 26.66 -11.07 -27.73
N ASP A 404 26.48 -11.40 -29.00
CA ASP A 404 27.06 -10.65 -30.11
C ASP A 404 26.51 -9.22 -30.17
N GLN A 405 25.20 -9.03 -29.93
CA GLN A 405 24.61 -7.70 -29.86
C GLN A 405 25.06 -6.92 -28.63
N LEU A 406 25.15 -7.55 -27.45
CA LEU A 406 25.65 -6.90 -26.24
C LEU A 406 27.10 -6.45 -26.43
N ARG A 407 27.95 -7.29 -27.02
CA ARG A 407 29.34 -6.96 -27.34
C ARG A 407 29.43 -5.75 -28.27
N LYS A 408 28.62 -5.72 -29.34
CA LYS A 408 28.55 -4.56 -30.26
C LYS A 408 28.20 -3.27 -29.51
N ILE A 409 27.08 -3.26 -28.78
CA ILE A 409 26.61 -2.08 -28.05
C ILE A 409 27.60 -1.65 -26.95
N SER A 410 28.22 -2.60 -26.26
CA SER A 410 29.22 -2.33 -25.22
C SER A 410 30.47 -1.64 -25.80
N LYS A 411 30.91 -2.08 -26.98
CA LYS A 411 32.02 -1.46 -27.71
C LYS A 411 31.69 -0.04 -28.14
N ASP A 412 30.48 0.18 -28.68
CA ASP A 412 30.02 1.51 -29.10
C ASP A 412 29.96 2.47 -27.89
N ALA A 413 29.58 1.97 -26.71
CA ALA A 413 29.56 2.71 -25.45
C ALA A 413 30.95 2.89 -24.80
N GLY A 414 32.04 2.34 -25.37
CA GLY A 414 33.39 2.46 -24.81
C GLY A 414 33.69 1.51 -23.64
N MET A 415 32.88 0.47 -23.43
CA MET A 415 33.09 -0.62 -22.45
C MET A 415 33.29 -1.93 -23.21
N PRO A 416 34.43 -2.15 -23.88
CA PRO A 416 34.59 -3.29 -24.79
C PRO A 416 34.55 -4.62 -24.04
N ILE A 417 33.65 -5.52 -24.45
CA ILE A 417 33.63 -6.93 -24.05
C ILE A 417 34.47 -7.75 -25.04
N GLN A 418 35.62 -8.22 -24.57
CA GLN A 418 36.55 -9.02 -25.35
C GLN A 418 36.16 -10.48 -25.36
N GLY A 419 36.38 -11.12 -26.52
CA GLY A 419 36.15 -12.54 -26.69
C GLY A 419 34.72 -13.02 -26.46
N GLN A 420 34.58 -14.35 -26.44
CA GLN A 420 33.38 -15.06 -25.99
C GLN A 420 33.48 -15.29 -24.47
N PRO A 421 32.35 -15.57 -23.77
CA PRO A 421 32.41 -15.83 -22.33
C PRO A 421 33.28 -17.05 -22.04
N CYS A 422 34.05 -17.02 -20.96
CA CYS A 422 34.92 -18.13 -20.54
C CYS A 422 34.14 -19.35 -20.04
N PHE A 423 32.85 -19.14 -19.72
CA PHE A 423 31.92 -20.16 -19.28
C PHE A 423 30.50 -19.79 -19.72
N CYS A 424 29.75 -20.75 -20.26
CA CYS A 424 28.34 -20.60 -20.58
C CYS A 424 27.60 -21.93 -20.34
N LYS A 425 26.78 -22.01 -19.28
CA LYS A 425 26.02 -23.22 -18.93
C LYS A 425 24.61 -22.92 -18.46
N TYR A 426 23.74 -23.91 -18.64
CA TYR A 426 22.40 -23.93 -18.07
C TYR A 426 22.44 -24.49 -16.64
N ALA A 427 21.55 -24.00 -15.79
CA ALA A 427 21.30 -24.51 -14.44
C ALA A 427 19.83 -24.35 -14.05
N GLN A 428 19.43 -25.02 -12.98
CA GLN A 428 18.07 -24.96 -12.46
C GLN A 428 18.07 -24.86 -10.94
N GLY A 429 17.05 -24.19 -10.40
CA GLY A 429 16.88 -24.04 -8.95
C GLY A 429 17.84 -23.02 -8.33
N ALA A 430 17.52 -22.58 -7.11
CA ALA A 430 18.38 -21.67 -6.34
C ALA A 430 19.62 -22.40 -5.81
N ASP A 431 19.49 -23.69 -5.48
CA ASP A 431 20.55 -24.49 -4.85
C ASP A 431 21.78 -24.68 -5.75
N SER A 432 21.64 -24.49 -7.07
CA SER A 432 22.76 -24.59 -8.02
C SER A 432 23.58 -23.30 -8.14
N VAL A 433 23.12 -22.18 -7.59
CA VAL A 433 23.79 -20.87 -7.69
C VAL A 433 25.13 -20.90 -6.96
N GLU A 434 25.13 -21.25 -5.68
CA GLU A 434 26.35 -21.19 -4.85
C GLU A 434 27.45 -22.14 -5.36
N PRO A 435 27.17 -23.44 -5.63
CA PRO A 435 28.19 -24.34 -6.17
C PRO A 435 28.77 -23.85 -7.50
N MET A 436 27.92 -23.36 -8.41
CA MET A 436 28.38 -22.83 -9.70
C MET A 436 29.27 -21.60 -9.51
N PHE A 437 28.89 -20.66 -8.64
CA PHE A 437 29.67 -19.44 -8.45
C PHE A 437 31.00 -19.71 -7.75
N ARG A 438 31.04 -20.64 -6.77
CA ARG A 438 32.30 -21.09 -6.17
C ARG A 438 33.22 -21.71 -7.21
N HIS A 439 32.69 -22.58 -8.08
CA HIS A 439 33.45 -23.13 -9.19
C HIS A 439 33.98 -22.01 -10.12
N LEU A 440 33.12 -21.07 -10.53
CA LEU A 440 33.53 -19.96 -11.39
C LEU A 440 34.66 -19.12 -10.78
N LYS A 441 34.57 -18.79 -9.48
CA LYS A 441 35.57 -18.00 -8.77
C LYS A 441 36.92 -18.72 -8.67
N ASN A 442 36.91 -20.02 -8.44
CA ASN A 442 38.12 -20.80 -8.23
C ASN A 442 38.79 -21.21 -9.55
N THR A 443 38.01 -21.42 -10.62
CA THR A 443 38.51 -21.91 -11.92
C THR A 443 39.00 -20.76 -12.81
N TYR A 444 38.31 -19.62 -12.81
CA TYR A 444 38.59 -18.52 -13.74
C TYR A 444 39.22 -17.35 -13.00
N SER A 445 40.54 -17.37 -12.89
CA SER A 445 41.31 -16.25 -12.31
C SER A 445 41.02 -14.95 -13.07
N GLY A 446 40.78 -13.87 -12.34
CA GLY A 446 40.45 -12.57 -12.91
C GLY A 446 39.03 -12.44 -13.46
N LEU A 447 38.09 -13.35 -13.16
CA LEU A 447 36.70 -13.24 -13.57
C LEU A 447 36.07 -11.91 -13.09
N GLN A 448 35.65 -11.08 -14.03
CA GLN A 448 35.11 -9.74 -13.77
C GLN A 448 33.59 -9.75 -13.59
N LEU A 449 32.87 -10.55 -14.38
CA LEU A 449 31.41 -10.48 -14.44
C LEU A 449 30.75 -11.84 -14.67
N ILE A 450 29.64 -12.09 -13.98
CA ILE A 450 28.70 -13.16 -14.32
C ILE A 450 27.38 -12.52 -14.80
N ILE A 451 27.03 -12.77 -16.06
CA ILE A 451 25.70 -12.46 -16.60
C ILE A 451 24.76 -13.63 -16.29
N VAL A 452 23.67 -13.35 -15.58
CA VAL A 452 22.73 -14.38 -15.12
C VAL A 452 21.38 -14.23 -15.81
N ILE A 453 20.94 -15.25 -16.54
CA ILE A 453 19.67 -15.20 -17.29
C ILE A 453 18.58 -15.89 -16.47
N LEU A 454 17.47 -15.18 -16.24
CA LEU A 454 16.39 -15.64 -15.35
C LEU A 454 15.06 -15.79 -16.11
N PRO A 455 14.23 -16.82 -15.80
CA PRO A 455 12.97 -17.07 -16.51
C PRO A 455 11.83 -16.11 -16.15
N GLY A 456 12.08 -15.10 -15.30
CA GLY A 456 11.06 -14.17 -14.82
C GLY A 456 11.21 -13.91 -13.32
N LYS A 457 10.10 -13.86 -12.58
CA LYS A 457 10.10 -13.78 -11.12
C LYS A 457 10.43 -15.15 -10.55
N THR A 458 11.56 -15.27 -9.85
CA THR A 458 12.09 -16.54 -9.34
C THR A 458 12.88 -16.32 -8.06
N PRO A 459 12.89 -17.26 -7.09
CA PRO A 459 13.74 -17.17 -5.90
C PRO A 459 15.24 -17.13 -6.23
N VAL A 460 15.63 -17.63 -7.41
CA VAL A 460 17.03 -17.63 -7.90
C VAL A 460 17.64 -16.23 -7.89
N TYR A 461 16.86 -15.18 -8.17
CA TYR A 461 17.38 -13.80 -8.14
C TYR A 461 17.94 -13.42 -6.76
N ALA A 462 17.19 -13.72 -5.69
CA ALA A 462 17.61 -13.40 -4.33
C ALA A 462 18.88 -14.17 -3.97
N GLU A 463 18.94 -15.44 -4.37
CA GLU A 463 20.09 -16.30 -4.09
C GLU A 463 21.35 -15.86 -4.87
N VAL A 464 21.21 -15.48 -6.14
CA VAL A 464 22.30 -14.88 -6.95
C VAL A 464 22.86 -13.63 -6.27
N LYS A 465 21.99 -12.80 -5.69
CA LYS A 465 22.41 -11.59 -4.97
C LYS A 465 23.04 -11.87 -3.63
N ARG A 466 22.51 -12.82 -2.85
CA ARG A 466 23.13 -13.29 -1.62
C ARG A 466 24.53 -13.83 -1.89
N VAL A 467 24.67 -14.78 -2.81
CA VAL A 467 25.95 -15.42 -3.10
C VAL A 467 26.94 -14.43 -3.72
N GLY A 468 26.52 -13.68 -4.74
CA GLY A 468 27.39 -12.73 -5.44
C GLY A 468 27.81 -11.56 -4.57
N ASP A 469 26.85 -10.86 -3.96
CA ASP A 469 27.11 -9.57 -3.31
C ASP A 469 27.64 -9.74 -1.86
N THR A 470 27.25 -10.81 -1.14
CA THR A 470 27.61 -10.96 0.29
C THR A 470 28.56 -12.10 0.59
N LEU A 471 28.51 -13.21 -0.14
CA LEU A 471 29.30 -14.41 0.19
C LEU A 471 30.63 -14.47 -0.56
N LEU A 472 30.61 -14.24 -1.88
CA LEU A 472 31.77 -14.44 -2.74
C LEU A 472 32.36 -13.14 -3.29
N GLY A 473 31.66 -12.01 -3.20
CA GLY A 473 32.14 -10.71 -3.68
C GLY A 473 32.35 -10.68 -5.18
N MET A 474 31.38 -11.20 -5.96
CA MET A 474 31.45 -11.31 -7.41
C MET A 474 30.42 -10.42 -8.08
N ALA A 475 30.83 -9.65 -9.09
CA ALA A 475 29.89 -8.79 -9.81
C ALA A 475 28.91 -9.63 -10.65
N THR A 476 27.62 -9.42 -10.41
CA THR A 476 26.54 -10.15 -11.10
C THR A 476 25.59 -9.21 -11.83
N GLN A 477 25.24 -9.55 -13.07
CA GLN A 477 24.23 -8.82 -13.85
C GLN A 477 23.12 -9.76 -14.32
N CYS A 478 21.98 -9.69 -13.65
CA CYS A 478 20.80 -10.48 -14.02
C CYS A 478 20.05 -9.86 -15.21
N VAL A 479 19.55 -10.69 -16.13
CA VAL A 479 18.73 -10.31 -17.28
C VAL A 479 17.55 -11.25 -17.37
N GLN A 480 16.34 -10.72 -17.56
CA GLN A 480 15.16 -11.57 -17.80
C GLN A 480 15.25 -12.20 -19.20
N VAL A 481 14.88 -13.48 -19.31
CA VAL A 481 14.96 -14.24 -20.56
C VAL A 481 14.24 -13.56 -21.72
N LYS A 482 13.11 -12.89 -21.49
CA LYS A 482 12.40 -12.14 -22.53
C LYS A 482 13.24 -11.04 -23.19
N ASN A 483 14.17 -10.42 -22.44
CA ASN A 483 15.07 -9.38 -22.93
C ASN A 483 16.33 -9.96 -23.60
N VAL A 484 16.56 -11.28 -23.44
CA VAL A 484 17.60 -12.05 -24.14
C VAL A 484 17.04 -12.56 -25.47
N ILE A 485 15.81 -13.09 -25.46
CA ILE A 485 15.09 -13.55 -26.66
C ILE A 485 14.83 -12.37 -27.61
N LYS A 486 14.31 -11.27 -27.08
CA LYS A 486 14.03 -10.06 -27.87
C LYS A 486 14.85 -8.90 -27.32
N THR A 487 16.03 -8.75 -27.89
CA THR A 487 16.94 -7.65 -27.60
C THR A 487 16.47 -6.36 -28.24
N SER A 488 16.79 -5.23 -27.59
CA SER A 488 16.69 -3.90 -28.20
C SER A 488 17.94 -3.09 -27.86
N PRO A 489 18.44 -2.23 -28.78
CA PRO A 489 19.62 -1.40 -28.51
C PRO A 489 19.49 -0.57 -27.23
N GLN A 490 18.30 -0.03 -26.96
CA GLN A 490 18.02 0.73 -25.74
C GLN A 490 18.19 -0.12 -24.47
N THR A 491 17.63 -1.34 -24.45
CA THR A 491 17.74 -2.24 -23.30
C THR A 491 19.19 -2.66 -23.07
N LEU A 492 19.92 -2.99 -24.14
CA LEU A 492 21.34 -3.36 -24.04
C LEU A 492 22.21 -2.18 -23.63
N SER A 493 21.96 -0.97 -24.13
CA SER A 493 22.66 0.24 -23.70
C SER A 493 22.43 0.49 -22.20
N ASN A 494 21.19 0.38 -21.73
CA ASN A 494 20.85 0.50 -20.30
C ASN A 494 21.49 -0.63 -19.46
N LEU A 495 21.69 -1.81 -20.04
CA LEU A 495 22.42 -2.91 -19.40
C LEU A 495 23.91 -2.56 -19.25
N CYS A 496 24.54 -2.01 -20.29
CA CYS A 496 25.92 -1.54 -20.26
C CYS A 496 26.14 -0.45 -19.20
N LEU A 497 25.20 0.50 -19.02
CA LEU A 497 25.26 1.50 -17.95
C LEU A 497 25.49 0.85 -16.58
N LYS A 498 24.80 -0.27 -16.31
CA LYS A 498 24.85 -0.97 -15.02
C LYS A 498 26.10 -1.83 -14.90
N ILE A 499 26.51 -2.47 -15.99
CA ILE A 499 27.71 -3.31 -16.02
C ILE A 499 28.94 -2.44 -15.76
N ASN A 500 29.09 -1.32 -16.47
CA ASN A 500 30.26 -0.45 -16.35
C ASN A 500 30.47 0.00 -14.90
N VAL A 501 29.41 0.51 -14.25
CA VAL A 501 29.44 0.96 -12.85
C VAL A 501 29.78 -0.18 -11.90
N LYS A 502 29.21 -1.38 -12.11
CA LYS A 502 29.51 -2.54 -11.25
C LYS A 502 30.96 -2.99 -11.31
N LEU A 503 31.65 -2.70 -12.41
CA LEU A 503 33.06 -3.02 -12.59
C LEU A 503 33.99 -1.84 -12.28
N GLY A 504 33.46 -0.78 -11.65
CA GLY A 504 34.24 0.38 -11.23
C GLY A 504 34.38 1.49 -12.28
N GLY A 505 33.68 1.39 -13.40
CA GLY A 505 33.67 2.42 -14.44
C GLY A 505 32.84 3.65 -14.07
N ILE A 506 33.12 4.76 -14.74
CA ILE A 506 32.41 6.04 -14.61
C ILE A 506 31.64 6.27 -15.91
N ASN A 507 30.32 6.35 -15.85
CA ASN A 507 29.52 6.50 -17.06
C ASN A 507 29.65 7.90 -17.68
N ASN A 508 29.49 8.94 -16.86
CA ASN A 508 29.66 10.35 -17.21
C ASN A 508 29.93 11.14 -15.92
N ILE A 509 30.33 12.39 -16.08
CA ILE A 509 30.48 13.35 -14.98
C ILE A 509 29.71 14.63 -15.30
N LEU A 510 29.42 15.45 -14.29
CA LEU A 510 29.05 16.85 -14.53
C LEU A 510 30.25 17.54 -15.19
N VAL A 511 30.01 18.40 -16.18
CA VAL A 511 31.09 19.22 -16.76
C VAL A 511 31.77 19.99 -15.62
N PRO A 512 33.08 19.79 -15.37
CA PRO A 512 33.79 20.53 -14.34
C PRO A 512 33.79 22.02 -14.66
N HIS A 513 33.59 22.86 -13.63
CA HIS A 513 33.87 24.29 -13.74
C HIS A 513 35.39 24.46 -13.85
N GLN A 514 35.85 25.23 -14.84
CA GLN A 514 37.23 25.71 -14.90
C GLN A 514 37.44 26.83 -13.88
#